data_AF-A0A847ANV7-F1
#
_entry.id   AF-A0A847ANV7-F1
#
_cell.length_a   1.000
_cell.length_b   1.000
_cell.length_c   1.000
_cell.angle_alpha   90.00
_cell.angle_beta   90.00
_cell.angle_gamma   90.00
#
_symmetry.space_group_name_H-M   'P 1'
#
loop_
_entity.id
_entity.type
_entity.pdbx_description
1 polymer ?
#
loop_
_entity_poly.entity_id
_entity_poly.type
_entity_poly.pdbx_seq_one_letter_code
_entity_poly.pdbx_strand_id
1 'polypeptide(L)' 'PKKTENLLVAGRCFCFEDKLVEDTRIIGTCLVTGQGAGAAAGLAVKERVKARDLNISKLKQLLKDQGAWLG' A
#
# COMPACT_ATOMS: atom_id res chain seq x y z
N PRO A 1 3.38 -12.47 8.29
CA PRO A 1 3.22 -13.00 9.67
C PRO A 1 1.87 -13.69 9.84
N LYS A 2 1.85 -14.97 10.23
CA LYS A 2 0.62 -15.79 10.17
C LYS A 2 -0.45 -15.42 11.21
N LYS A 3 -0.09 -14.74 12.29
CA LYS A 3 -0.97 -14.46 13.44
C LYS A 3 -1.18 -12.97 13.72
N THR A 4 -0.77 -12.10 12.81
CA THR A 4 -0.79 -10.64 13.01
C THR A 4 -1.84 -10.01 12.11
N GLU A 5 -2.84 -9.37 12.72
CA GLU A 5 -3.84 -8.57 12.01
C GLU A 5 -3.34 -7.12 11.84
N ASN A 6 -3.93 -6.37 10.90
CA ASN A 6 -3.60 -4.95 10.64
C ASN A 6 -2.12 -4.68 10.34
N LEU A 7 -1.42 -5.67 9.79
CA LEU A 7 -0.07 -5.52 9.32
C LEU A 7 -0.06 -5.04 7.87
N LEU A 8 0.57 -3.90 7.63
CA LEU A 8 0.87 -3.37 6.31
C LEU A 8 2.38 -3.38 6.10
N VAL A 9 2.80 -3.65 4.88
CA VAL A 9 4.21 -3.71 4.48
C VAL A 9 4.44 -2.81 3.27
N ALA A 10 5.60 -2.15 3.23
CA ALA A 10 6.03 -1.27 2.16
C ALA A 10 7.55 -1.39 1.96
N GLY A 11 8.08 -0.97 0.81
CA GLY A 11 9.51 -1.07 0.51
C GLY A 11 9.90 -2.42 -0.06
N ARG A 12 10.96 -3.08 0.41
CA ARG A 12 11.49 -4.32 -0.24
C ARG A 12 10.80 -5.62 0.18
N CYS A 13 9.92 -5.56 1.17
CA CYS A 13 9.32 -6.74 1.79
C CYS A 13 7.94 -7.13 1.22
N PHE A 14 7.45 -6.43 0.19
CA PHE A 14 6.24 -6.87 -0.53
C PHE A 14 6.57 -7.99 -1.52
N CYS A 15 5.54 -8.71 -1.94
CA CYS A 15 5.67 -9.80 -2.90
C CYS A 15 5.60 -9.23 -4.33
N PHE A 16 6.54 -9.64 -5.19
CA PHE A 16 6.65 -9.20 -6.58
C PHE A 16 7.19 -10.35 -7.43
N GLU A 17 7.05 -10.22 -8.76
CA GLU A 17 7.60 -11.17 -9.73
C GLU A 17 9.13 -11.03 -9.78
N ASP A 18 9.86 -12.14 -9.95
CA ASP A 18 11.34 -12.15 -9.93
C ASP A 18 11.98 -11.12 -10.88
N LYS A 19 11.36 -10.89 -12.04
CA LYS A 19 11.80 -9.91 -13.04
C LYS A 19 11.80 -8.46 -12.52
N LEU A 20 11.03 -8.15 -11.47
CA LEU A 20 10.88 -6.81 -10.89
C LEU A 20 11.83 -6.56 -9.71
N VAL A 21 12.75 -7.49 -9.40
CA VAL A 21 13.65 -7.40 -8.24
C VAL A 21 14.46 -6.11 -8.23
N GLU A 22 14.92 -5.63 -9.38
CA GLU A 22 15.66 -4.37 -9.47
C GLU A 22 14.73 -3.16 -9.34
N ASP A 23 13.54 -3.19 -9.93
CA ASP A 23 12.55 -2.11 -9.82
C ASP A 23 12.11 -1.89 -8.37
N THR A 24 11.98 -2.95 -7.58
CA THR A 24 11.61 -2.86 -6.16
C THR A 24 12.66 -2.18 -5.28
N ARG A 25 13.88 -2.02 -5.79
CA ARG A 25 15.01 -1.38 -5.09
C ARG A 25 15.15 0.10 -5.43
N ILE A 26 14.39 0.61 -6.39
CA ILE A 26 14.42 2.01 -6.80
C ILE A 26 13.63 2.87 -5.80
N ILE A 27 14.12 4.08 -5.55
CA ILE A 27 13.50 5.05 -4.62
C ILE A 27 12.03 5.30 -4.96
N GLY A 28 11.68 5.37 -6.25
CA GLY A 28 10.30 5.56 -6.71
C GLY A 28 9.36 4.49 -6.18
N THR A 29 9.74 3.21 -6.24
CA THR A 29 8.93 2.09 -5.76
C THR A 29 8.75 2.14 -4.24
N CYS A 30 9.81 2.53 -3.50
CA CYS A 30 9.71 2.76 -2.06
C CYS A 30 8.71 3.89 -1.73
N LEU A 31 8.70 4.98 -2.50
CA LEU A 31 7.80 6.11 -2.31
C LEU A 31 6.34 5.71 -2.54
N VAL A 32 6.06 5.03 -3.66
CA VAL A 32 4.71 4.61 -4.05
C VAL A 32 4.14 3.60 -3.05
N THR A 33 4.93 2.58 -2.68
CA THR A 33 4.48 1.58 -1.70
C THR A 33 4.30 2.17 -0.31
N GLY A 34 5.15 3.12 0.09
CA GLY A 34 5.02 3.86 1.35
C GLY A 34 3.75 4.70 1.42
N GLN A 35 3.47 5.49 0.37
CA GLN A 35 2.24 6.27 0.27
C GLN A 35 1.00 5.37 0.31
N GLY A 36 1.00 4.29 -0.48
CA GLY A 36 -0.11 3.33 -0.51
C GLY A 36 -0.38 2.70 0.86
N ALA A 37 0.66 2.25 1.56
CA ALA A 37 0.53 1.66 2.90
C ALA A 37 0.04 2.69 3.93
N GLY A 38 0.58 3.92 3.92
CA GLY A 38 0.15 4.98 4.84
C GLY A 38 -1.30 5.40 4.61
N ALA A 39 -1.70 5.60 3.35
CA ALA A 39 -3.07 5.93 2.98
C ALA A 39 -4.05 4.81 3.38
N ALA A 40 -3.67 3.55 3.16
CA ALA A 40 -4.45 2.40 3.59
C ALA A 40 -4.62 2.33 5.11
N ALA A 41 -3.55 2.57 5.87
CA ALA A 41 -3.60 2.61 7.33
C ALA A 41 -4.54 3.70 7.85
N GLY A 42 -4.39 4.93 7.33
CA GLY A 42 -5.24 6.07 7.72
C GLY A 42 -6.72 5.84 7.40
N LEU A 43 -7.01 5.28 6.21
CA LEU A 43 -8.38 4.97 5.81
C LEU A 43 -8.97 3.82 6.65
N ALA A 44 -8.19 2.78 6.95
CA ALA A 44 -8.63 1.66 7.79
C ALA A 44 -9.02 2.14 9.21
N VAL A 45 -8.23 3.03 9.81
CA VAL A 45 -8.54 3.64 11.11
C VAL A 45 -9.81 4.49 11.01
N LYS A 46 -9.96 5.30 9.95
CA LYS A 46 -11.12 6.17 9.74
C LYS A 46 -12.43 5.38 9.59
N GLU A 47 -12.39 4.26 8.88
CA GLU A 47 -13.57 3.43 8.63
C GLU A 47 -13.79 2.34 9.69
N ARG A 48 -12.89 2.22 10.67
CA ARG A 48 -12.90 1.19 11.72
C ARG A 48 -12.95 -0.23 11.14
N VAL A 49 -12.24 -0.45 10.04
CA VAL A 49 -12.09 -1.76 9.40
C VAL A 49 -10.67 -2.26 9.57
N LYS A 50 -10.47 -3.57 9.44
CA LYS A 50 -9.11 -4.12 9.39
C LYS A 50 -8.46 -3.72 8.07
N ALA A 51 -7.13 -3.63 8.06
CA ALA A 51 -6.38 -3.29 6.85
C ALA A 51 -6.68 -4.22 5.66
N ARG A 52 -7.00 -5.50 5.92
CA ARG A 52 -7.36 -6.48 4.88
C ARG A 52 -8.80 -6.37 4.37
N ASP A 53 -9.67 -5.74 5.14
CA ASP A 53 -11.10 -5.57 4.81
C ASP A 53 -11.37 -4.19 4.20
N LEU A 54 -10.30 -3.44 3.89
CA LEU A 54 -10.38 -2.09 3.37
C LEU A 54 -10.99 -2.07 1.97
N ASN A 55 -11.90 -1.11 1.73
CA ASN A 55 -12.45 -0.90 0.41
C ASN A 55 -11.38 -0.31 -0.54
N ILE A 56 -10.90 -1.14 -1.47
CA ILE A 56 -9.85 -0.76 -2.43
C ILE A 56 -10.27 0.39 -3.35
N SER A 57 -11.55 0.51 -3.71
CA SER A 57 -12.03 1.61 -4.55
C SER A 57 -11.90 2.95 -3.84
N LYS A 58 -12.21 3.00 -2.55
CA LYS A 58 -12.02 4.21 -1.73
C LYS A 58 -10.54 4.54 -1.54
N LEU A 59 -9.68 3.54 -1.35
CA LEU A 59 -8.24 3.76 -1.28
C LEU A 59 -7.68 4.34 -2.58
N LYS A 60 -8.08 3.79 -3.73
CA LYS A 60 -7.68 4.32 -5.05
C LYS A 60 -8.17 5.75 -5.25
N GLN A 61 -9.40 6.06 -4.83
CA GLN A 61 -9.92 7.42 -4.89
C GLN A 61 -9.09 8.38 -4.02
N LEU A 62 -8.82 8.00 -2.77
CA LEU A 62 -7.98 8.77 -1.86
C LEU A 62 -6.59 9.04 -2.45
N LEU A 63 -5.97 8.05 -3.06
CA LEU A 63 -4.66 8.21 -3.72
C LEU A 63 -4.73 9.16 -4.92
N LYS A 64 -5.77 9.06 -5.75
CA LYS A 64 -6.00 10.00 -6.87
C LYS A 64 -6.24 11.43 -6.38
N ASP A 65 -7.02 11.60 -5.32
CA ASP A 65 -7.27 12.92 -4.71
C ASP A 65 -5.98 13.54 -4.15
N GLN A 66 -5.01 12.71 -3.75
CA GLN A 66 -3.66 13.11 -3.36
C GLN A 66 -2.69 13.29 -4.54
N GLY A 67 -3.17 13.19 -5.78
CA GLY A 67 -2.37 13.35 -7.00
C GLY A 67 -1.55 12.12 -7.42
N ALA A 68 -1.81 10.93 -6.85
CA ALA A 68 -1.14 9.72 -7.29
C ALA A 68 -1.61 9.28 -8.69
N TRP A 69 -0.66 8.91 -9.53
CA TRP A 69 -0.91 8.31 -10.84
C TRP A 69 -0.95 6.78 -10.71
N LEU A 70 -2.04 6.15 -11.15
CA LEU A 70 -2.29 4.71 -10.97
C LEU A 70 -2.24 3.91 -12.30
N GLY A 71 -1.72 4.51 -13.36
CA GLY A 71 -1.91 4.05 -14.75
C GLY A 71 -2.98 4.85 -15.46
#